data_AF-A0A7K2AKW9-F1
#
_entry.id   AF-A0A7K2AKW9-F1
#
_cell.length_a   1.000
_cell.length_b   1.000
_cell.length_c   1.000
_cell.angle_alpha   90.00
_cell.angle_beta   90.00
_cell.angle_gamma   90.00
#
_symmetry.space_group_name_H-M   'P 1'
#
loop_
_entity.id
_entity.type
_entity.pdbx_description
1 polymer ?
#
loop_
_entity_poly.entity_id
_entity_poly.type
_entity_poly.pdbx_seq_one_letter_code
_entity_poly.pdbx_strand_id
1 'polypeptide(L)'
;MSPTMAHLSGREPGEAEPDFPDFPPALFGYHRRAVDQYLQELLQSKSAGAEQLSRSPDSPSSRAQVDRYRELGREVGDLLRSAQDTAARIRRQAEEDAARWRGEATTEVEKRIVEAQAAAEELRAAAWEVATEMIAQLQEVEVESYHDIEKHSQEVIAEAENESHRIREDARRRAESIRSDANVESLESEERTRTLCDQMIDSAQQRVSAIQERVLALERHRDQLLEEIGGIRSGATPIGVKLVDQTGALIYRSDPEVEESAHVTPQHEMSGLVRVIPQDESEETSAADSPRPQETASDPEGDGSTKEAPAPQALPDDRIGGSGPPGALGGLEDLFASLRQETPSASRPSSAPSARRNGSADTPPPSAEPRRKSPRVGDEDAETLREETLLPVANRFLRLFKRLLADEQNRVLEGIRVGDLLWNAEEVDGRLRPHLEMLLEQSWQAGHAAAERMVGRDISKPAFEAEPEKGFAHLLVSDVTEAIDGVGSVENVSQRSRVGSRVFRIWRSDTLDSHLRDLGSKYYQQGLAESLREAGVSEAMVGPAGQTR
;
A
#
# COMPACT_ATOMS: atom_id res chain seq x y z
N MET A 1 -64.80 -13.50 -6.76
CA MET A 1 -66.26 -13.77 -6.89
C MET A 1 -66.96 -12.43 -6.90
N SER A 2 -67.39 -11.96 -8.08
CA SER A 2 -68.00 -10.64 -8.27
C SER A 2 -69.54 -10.78 -8.29
N PRO A 3 -70.31 -9.92 -7.60
CA PRO A 3 -71.75 -10.07 -7.54
C PRO A 3 -72.42 -9.52 -8.80
N THR A 4 -73.30 -10.35 -9.35
CA THR A 4 -74.19 -10.06 -10.47
C THR A 4 -75.28 -9.08 -10.01
N MET A 5 -75.19 -7.80 -10.41
CA MET A 5 -76.25 -6.81 -10.22
C MET A 5 -77.38 -7.12 -11.21
N ALA A 6 -78.51 -7.57 -10.68
CA ALA A 6 -79.72 -7.88 -11.42
C ALA A 6 -80.44 -6.61 -11.90
N HIS A 7 -80.87 -6.65 -13.17
CA HIS A 7 -81.72 -5.66 -13.82
C HIS A 7 -83.08 -5.51 -13.12
N LEU A 8 -83.34 -4.32 -12.57
CA LEU A 8 -84.69 -3.82 -12.28
C LEU A 8 -85.05 -2.79 -13.36
N SER A 9 -85.66 -3.24 -14.45
CA SER A 9 -86.33 -2.35 -15.43
C SER A 9 -87.74 -2.88 -15.66
N GLY A 10 -88.67 -2.47 -14.79
CA GLY A 10 -90.09 -2.62 -14.99
C GLY A 10 -90.70 -1.24 -15.20
N ARG A 11 -90.72 -0.75 -16.44
CA ARG A 11 -91.43 0.48 -16.83
C ARG A 11 -92.36 0.14 -17.99
N GLU A 12 -93.65 0.38 -17.81
CA GLU A 12 -94.67 0.08 -18.81
C GLU A 12 -94.53 0.97 -20.05
N PRO A 13 -94.65 0.43 -21.27
CA PRO A 13 -94.52 1.17 -22.52
C PRO A 13 -95.83 1.91 -22.84
N GLY A 14 -95.96 3.17 -22.44
CA GLY A 14 -97.12 3.97 -22.81
C GLY A 14 -97.23 5.36 -22.19
N GLU A 15 -96.50 5.66 -21.12
CA GLU A 15 -96.43 7.02 -20.59
C GLU A 15 -95.39 7.81 -21.38
N ALA A 16 -95.84 8.85 -22.08
CA ALA A 16 -94.97 9.80 -22.77
C ALA A 16 -93.93 10.32 -21.77
N GLU A 17 -92.67 9.99 -22.03
CA GLU A 17 -91.56 10.35 -21.16
C GLU A 17 -91.55 11.88 -21.04
N PRO A 18 -91.65 12.45 -19.83
CA PRO A 18 -91.53 13.89 -19.69
C PRO A 18 -90.18 14.30 -20.25
N ASP A 19 -90.22 15.18 -21.25
CA ASP A 19 -89.07 15.64 -22.03
C ASP A 19 -88.14 16.40 -21.07
N PHE A 20 -87.21 15.68 -20.44
CA PHE A 20 -86.24 16.25 -19.52
C PHE A 20 -85.13 16.89 -20.36
N PRO A 21 -84.78 18.16 -20.13
CA PRO A 21 -83.67 18.76 -20.83
C PRO A 21 -82.36 18.08 -20.43
N ASP A 22 -81.55 17.72 -21.42
CA ASP A 22 -80.21 17.18 -21.19
C ASP A 22 -79.31 18.25 -20.54
N PHE A 23 -78.90 18.00 -19.29
CA PHE A 23 -77.98 18.87 -18.58
C PHE A 23 -76.52 18.51 -18.92
N PRO A 24 -75.65 19.51 -19.16
CA PRO A 24 -74.24 19.25 -19.44
C PRO A 24 -73.53 18.58 -18.24
N PRO A 25 -72.70 17.53 -18.47
CA PRO A 25 -71.99 16.83 -17.40
C PRO A 25 -70.85 17.68 -16.82
N ALA A 26 -70.68 17.63 -15.49
CA ALA A 26 -69.58 18.22 -14.74
C ALA A 26 -68.73 17.13 -14.05
N LEU A 27 -67.50 17.47 -13.65
CA LEU A 27 -66.53 16.55 -13.04
C LEU A 27 -67.08 15.79 -11.80
N PHE A 28 -68.13 16.33 -11.16
CA PHE A 28 -68.89 15.71 -10.07
C PHE A 28 -70.41 15.90 -10.27
N GLY A 29 -70.99 15.35 -11.35
CA GLY A 29 -72.45 15.30 -11.55
C GLY A 29 -73.00 16.35 -12.54
N TYR A 30 -74.17 16.94 -12.26
CA TYR A 30 -74.82 17.91 -13.15
C TYR A 30 -74.33 19.34 -12.92
N HIS A 31 -74.31 20.15 -13.98
CA HIS A 31 -73.93 21.56 -13.88
C HIS A 31 -74.97 22.36 -13.08
N ARG A 32 -74.67 22.65 -11.81
CA ARG A 32 -75.58 23.30 -10.84
C ARG A 32 -76.34 24.52 -11.40
N ARG A 33 -75.67 25.37 -12.18
CA ARG A 33 -76.31 26.56 -12.79
C ARG A 33 -77.39 26.23 -13.82
N ALA A 34 -77.23 25.15 -14.59
CA ALA A 34 -78.20 24.75 -15.61
C ALA A 34 -79.45 24.16 -14.95
N VAL A 35 -79.26 23.39 -13.87
CA VAL A 35 -80.37 22.86 -13.05
C VAL A 35 -81.11 24.01 -12.35
N ASP A 36 -80.39 24.98 -11.77
CA ASP A 36 -81.01 26.13 -11.11
C ASP A 36 -81.81 27.01 -12.09
N GLN A 37 -81.32 27.22 -13.32
CA GLN A 37 -82.05 27.94 -14.37
C GLN A 37 -83.32 27.22 -14.80
N TYR A 38 -83.24 25.91 -15.05
CA TYR A 38 -84.40 25.12 -15.40
C TYR A 38 -85.46 25.13 -14.29
N LEU A 39 -85.04 25.02 -13.02
CA LEU A 39 -85.94 25.14 -11.88
C LEU A 39 -86.61 26.53 -11.81
N GLN A 40 -85.89 27.60 -12.14
CA GLN A 40 -86.47 28.95 -12.20
C GLN A 40 -87.49 29.08 -13.33
N GLU A 41 -87.22 28.56 -14.53
CA GLU A 41 -88.16 28.56 -15.66
C GLU A 41 -89.43 27.75 -15.35
N LEU A 42 -89.26 26.62 -14.66
CA LEU A 42 -90.37 25.75 -14.25
C LEU A 42 -91.22 26.41 -13.15
N LEU A 43 -90.62 27.18 -12.26
CA LEU A 43 -91.35 28.01 -11.29
C LEU A 43 -92.10 29.16 -11.96
N GLN A 44 -91.47 29.84 -12.93
CA GLN A 44 -92.08 30.94 -13.67
C GLN A 44 -93.27 30.49 -14.53
N SER A 45 -93.14 29.34 -15.21
CA SER A 45 -94.24 28.75 -15.99
C SER A 45 -95.42 28.32 -15.09
N LYS A 46 -95.14 27.77 -13.90
CA LYS A 46 -96.18 27.43 -12.92
C LYS A 46 -96.85 28.66 -12.31
N SER A 47 -96.12 29.74 -12.02
CA SER A 47 -96.73 30.99 -11.54
C SER A 47 -97.60 31.64 -12.61
N ALA A 48 -97.21 31.58 -13.89
CA ALA A 48 -98.03 32.05 -15.00
C ALA A 48 -99.32 31.22 -15.16
N GLY A 49 -99.24 29.90 -14.97
CA GLY A 49 -100.41 29.01 -14.92
C GLY A 49 -101.33 29.30 -13.73
N ALA A 50 -100.78 29.61 -12.55
CA ALA A 50 -101.55 29.99 -11.37
C ALA A 50 -102.28 31.33 -11.56
N GLU A 51 -101.65 32.31 -12.22
CA GLU A 51 -102.30 33.57 -12.60
C GLU A 51 -103.42 33.35 -13.63
N GLN A 52 -103.26 32.43 -14.59
CA GLN A 52 -104.34 32.07 -15.53
C GLN A 52 -105.52 31.38 -14.84
N LEU A 53 -105.28 30.50 -13.87
CA LEU A 53 -106.36 29.90 -13.07
C LEU A 53 -107.09 30.92 -12.18
N SER A 54 -106.40 31.94 -11.68
CA SER A 54 -107.01 33.01 -10.88
C SER A 54 -107.97 33.93 -11.67
N ARG A 55 -107.91 33.91 -13.01
CA ARG A 55 -108.75 34.72 -13.90
C ARG A 55 -110.01 34.02 -14.42
N SER A 56 -110.27 32.76 -14.04
CA SER A 56 -111.49 32.04 -14.42
C SER A 56 -112.54 32.13 -13.30
N PRO A 57 -113.62 32.93 -13.41
CA PRO A 57 -114.50 33.23 -12.27
C PRO A 57 -115.69 32.30 -12.07
N ASP A 58 -115.89 31.23 -12.87
CA ASP A 58 -117.13 30.44 -12.82
C ASP A 58 -116.89 28.92 -12.73
N SER A 59 -116.46 28.44 -11.56
CA SER A 59 -116.64 27.04 -11.18
C SER A 59 -117.05 26.90 -9.71
N PRO A 60 -118.33 26.56 -9.40
CA PRO A 60 -118.83 26.39 -8.03
C PRO A 60 -118.37 25.09 -7.33
N SER A 61 -117.24 24.50 -7.74
CA SER A 61 -116.60 23.34 -7.08
C SER A 61 -115.66 23.73 -5.93
N SER A 62 -115.59 25.04 -5.60
CA SER A 62 -114.44 25.67 -4.96
C SER A 62 -114.16 25.28 -3.49
N ARG A 63 -115.15 24.99 -2.63
CA ARG A 63 -114.87 24.68 -1.21
C ARG A 63 -114.50 23.22 -0.94
N ALA A 64 -115.30 22.28 -1.45
CA ALA A 64 -115.05 20.85 -1.23
C ALA A 64 -113.75 20.35 -1.88
N GLN A 65 -113.34 20.97 -2.99
CA GLN A 65 -112.08 20.65 -3.66
C GLN A 65 -110.88 21.26 -2.91
N VAL A 66 -111.01 22.48 -2.38
CA VAL A 66 -109.99 23.09 -1.50
C VAL A 66 -109.80 22.28 -0.22
N ASP A 67 -110.88 21.75 0.38
CA ASP A 67 -110.77 20.91 1.57
C ASP A 67 -110.10 19.57 1.28
N ARG A 68 -110.38 18.93 0.12
CA ARG A 68 -109.64 17.73 -0.32
C ARG A 68 -108.16 18.00 -0.58
N TYR A 69 -107.82 19.13 -1.23
CA TYR A 69 -106.41 19.51 -1.41
C TYR A 69 -105.72 19.82 -0.08
N ARG A 70 -106.44 20.36 0.90
CA ARG A 70 -105.93 20.61 2.24
C ARG A 70 -105.69 19.30 3.01
N GLU A 71 -106.57 18.32 2.88
CA GLU A 71 -106.42 16.98 3.47
C GLU A 71 -105.28 16.21 2.81
N LEU A 72 -105.23 16.18 1.48
CA LEU A 72 -104.10 15.63 0.72
C LEU A 72 -102.78 16.32 1.08
N GLY A 73 -102.79 17.64 1.27
CA GLY A 73 -101.62 18.39 1.71
C GLY A 73 -101.13 18.00 3.11
N ARG A 74 -102.04 17.61 4.01
CA ARG A 74 -101.68 17.06 5.33
C ARG A 74 -101.10 15.66 5.21
N GLU A 75 -101.73 14.78 4.43
CA GLU A 75 -101.22 13.41 4.20
C GLU A 75 -99.84 13.42 3.54
N VAL A 76 -99.66 14.25 2.51
CA VAL A 76 -98.36 14.45 1.85
C VAL A 76 -97.36 15.06 2.84
N GLY A 77 -97.78 16.01 3.68
CA GLY A 77 -96.96 16.59 4.73
C GLY A 77 -96.48 15.55 5.75
N ASP A 78 -97.37 14.67 6.19
CA ASP A 78 -97.07 13.59 7.13
C ASP A 78 -96.17 12.51 6.50
N LEU A 79 -96.40 12.16 5.22
CA LEU A 79 -95.53 11.27 4.45
C LEU A 79 -94.12 11.85 4.31
N LEU A 80 -94.00 13.13 3.93
CA LEU A 80 -92.70 13.80 3.80
C LEU A 80 -91.98 13.90 5.15
N ARG A 81 -92.70 14.15 6.24
CA ARG A 81 -92.14 14.18 7.60
C ARG A 81 -91.66 12.78 8.02
N SER A 82 -92.45 11.74 7.78
CA SER A 82 -92.06 10.34 8.00
C SER A 82 -90.84 9.92 7.17
N ALA A 83 -90.78 10.34 5.90
CA ALA A 83 -89.64 10.11 5.02
C ALA A 83 -88.38 10.85 5.53
N GLN A 84 -88.52 12.10 5.98
CA GLN A 84 -87.42 12.85 6.60
C GLN A 84 -86.93 12.20 7.88
N ASP A 85 -87.83 11.74 8.75
CA ASP A 85 -87.48 11.04 10.00
C ASP A 85 -86.79 9.71 9.72
N THR A 86 -87.20 9.01 8.67
CA THR A 86 -86.57 7.75 8.23
C THR A 86 -85.19 8.02 7.63
N ALA A 87 -85.04 9.04 6.80
CA ALA A 87 -83.75 9.47 6.26
C ALA A 87 -82.79 9.96 7.37
N ALA A 88 -83.30 10.63 8.40
CA ALA A 88 -82.51 11.06 9.55
C ALA A 88 -82.06 9.88 10.42
N ARG A 89 -82.89 8.83 10.55
CA ARG A 89 -82.52 7.57 11.21
C ARG A 89 -81.44 6.81 10.43
N ILE A 90 -81.60 6.68 9.11
CA ILE A 90 -80.59 6.03 8.24
C ILE A 90 -79.26 6.78 8.31
N ARG A 91 -79.28 8.12 8.31
CA ARG A 91 -78.05 8.93 8.45
C ARG A 91 -77.35 8.69 9.79
N ARG A 92 -78.08 8.75 10.90
CA ARG A 92 -77.53 8.45 12.23
C ARG A 92 -76.94 7.03 12.31
N GLN A 93 -77.65 6.04 11.77
CA GLN A 93 -77.17 4.67 11.75
C GLN A 93 -75.89 4.53 10.90
N ALA A 94 -75.85 5.15 9.72
CA ALA A 94 -74.67 5.15 8.87
C ALA A 94 -73.47 5.87 9.52
N GLU A 95 -73.71 6.94 10.27
CA GLU A 95 -72.68 7.64 11.06
C GLU A 95 -72.15 6.75 12.19
N GLU A 96 -73.01 6.04 12.91
CA GLU A 96 -72.62 5.09 13.95
C GLU A 96 -71.83 3.91 13.38
N ASP A 97 -72.28 3.33 12.26
CA ASP A 97 -71.59 2.23 11.60
C ASP A 97 -70.22 2.68 11.04
N ALA A 98 -70.14 3.88 10.46
CA ALA A 98 -68.88 4.46 10.02
C ALA A 98 -67.93 4.73 11.20
N ALA A 99 -68.44 5.16 12.35
CA ALA A 99 -67.64 5.33 13.56
C ALA A 99 -67.11 3.98 14.08
N ARG A 100 -67.94 2.93 14.07
CA ARG A 100 -67.52 1.57 14.46
C ARG A 100 -66.43 1.04 13.53
N TRP A 101 -66.62 1.12 12.21
CA TRP A 101 -65.61 0.65 11.25
C TRP A 101 -64.31 1.42 11.34
N ARG A 102 -64.35 2.74 11.61
CA ARG A 102 -63.13 3.51 11.87
C ARG A 102 -62.43 3.04 13.13
N GLY A 103 -63.17 2.80 14.21
CA GLY A 103 -62.62 2.27 15.47
C GLY A 103 -61.98 0.90 15.29
N GLU A 104 -62.68 -0.03 14.63
CA GLU A 104 -62.16 -1.36 14.30
C GLU A 104 -60.89 -1.27 13.44
N ALA A 105 -60.92 -0.44 12.38
CA ALA A 105 -59.76 -0.22 11.52
C ALA A 105 -58.56 0.38 12.29
N THR A 106 -58.78 1.34 13.19
CA THR A 106 -57.68 1.89 14.00
C THR A 106 -57.09 0.85 14.94
N THR A 107 -57.93 0.03 15.60
CA THR A 107 -57.43 -1.03 16.49
C THR A 107 -56.66 -2.13 15.75
N GLU A 108 -57.10 -2.49 14.55
CA GLU A 108 -56.40 -3.48 13.71
C GLU A 108 -55.06 -2.92 13.20
N VAL A 109 -55.01 -1.63 12.83
CA VAL A 109 -53.76 -0.97 12.45
C VAL A 109 -52.79 -0.89 13.63
N GLU A 110 -53.26 -0.50 14.81
CA GLU A 110 -52.45 -0.48 16.03
C GLU A 110 -51.89 -1.87 16.37
N LYS A 111 -52.74 -2.91 16.29
CA LYS A 111 -52.31 -4.29 16.51
C LYS A 111 -51.21 -4.72 15.53
N ARG A 112 -51.37 -4.40 14.24
CA ARG A 112 -50.35 -4.71 13.21
C ARG A 112 -49.05 -3.95 13.42
N ILE A 113 -49.11 -2.70 13.92
CA ILE A 113 -47.92 -1.93 14.25
C ILE A 113 -47.17 -2.59 15.41
N VAL A 114 -47.86 -3.01 16.47
CA VAL A 114 -47.23 -3.70 17.60
C VAL A 114 -46.64 -5.05 17.18
N GLU A 115 -47.36 -5.84 16.38
CA GLU A 115 -46.85 -7.11 15.84
C GLU A 115 -45.61 -6.91 14.94
N ALA A 116 -45.62 -5.89 14.08
CA ALA A 116 -44.47 -5.56 13.24
C ALA A 116 -43.26 -5.07 14.05
N GLN A 117 -43.50 -4.31 15.14
CA GLN A 117 -42.45 -3.88 16.05
C GLN A 117 -41.82 -5.07 16.79
N ALA A 118 -42.64 -5.98 17.31
CA ALA A 118 -42.18 -7.20 17.98
C ALA A 118 -41.34 -8.08 17.03
N ALA A 119 -41.80 -8.28 15.79
CA ALA A 119 -41.04 -9.03 14.78
C ALA A 119 -39.71 -8.35 14.43
N ALA A 120 -39.69 -7.01 14.36
CA ALA A 120 -38.45 -6.27 14.11
C ALA A 120 -37.45 -6.39 15.28
N GLU A 121 -37.93 -6.42 16.52
CA GLU A 121 -37.09 -6.64 17.71
C GLU A 121 -36.52 -8.06 17.75
N GLU A 122 -37.33 -9.07 17.42
CA GLU A 122 -36.89 -10.47 17.31
C GLU A 122 -35.80 -10.63 16.25
N LEU A 123 -35.98 -10.04 15.06
CA LEU A 123 -34.95 -10.07 14.00
C LEU A 123 -33.67 -9.33 14.42
N ARG A 124 -33.77 -8.23 15.18
CA ARG A 124 -32.58 -7.55 15.72
C ARG A 124 -31.86 -8.40 16.75
N ALA A 125 -32.58 -9.09 17.63
CA ALA A 125 -32.01 -10.00 18.61
C ALA A 125 -31.28 -11.17 17.93
N ALA A 126 -31.93 -11.83 16.97
CA ALA A 126 -31.33 -12.91 16.19
C ALA A 126 -30.09 -12.45 15.39
N ALA A 127 -30.14 -11.26 14.78
CA ALA A 127 -28.98 -10.69 14.09
C ALA A 127 -27.81 -10.39 15.05
N TRP A 128 -28.11 -9.96 16.29
CA TRP A 128 -27.11 -9.76 17.33
C TRP A 128 -26.47 -11.07 17.77
N GLU A 129 -27.27 -12.13 17.98
CA GLU A 129 -26.77 -13.46 18.36
C GLU A 129 -25.84 -14.03 17.29
N VAL A 130 -26.25 -13.98 16.02
CA VAL A 130 -25.41 -14.42 14.89
C VAL A 130 -24.13 -13.59 14.81
N ALA A 131 -24.20 -12.28 15.01
CA ALA A 131 -23.01 -11.43 15.00
C ALA A 131 -22.04 -11.77 16.15
N THR A 132 -22.54 -12.04 17.36
CA THR A 132 -21.68 -12.44 18.48
C THR A 132 -21.08 -13.82 18.28
N GLU A 133 -21.82 -14.75 17.68
CA GLU A 133 -21.30 -16.08 17.33
C GLU A 133 -20.19 -15.96 16.28
N MET A 134 -20.40 -15.16 15.23
CA MET A 134 -19.37 -14.90 14.22
C MET A 134 -18.11 -14.25 14.81
N ILE A 135 -18.26 -13.30 15.75
CA ILE A 135 -17.13 -12.68 16.44
C ILE A 135 -16.37 -13.74 17.26
N ALA A 136 -17.08 -14.62 17.97
CA ALA A 136 -16.45 -15.69 18.75
C ALA A 136 -15.70 -16.69 17.85
N GLN A 137 -16.28 -17.08 16.70
CA GLN A 137 -15.62 -17.95 15.71
C GLN A 137 -14.35 -17.29 15.13
N LEU A 138 -14.41 -15.99 14.83
CA LEU A 138 -13.23 -15.26 14.35
C LEU A 138 -12.12 -15.19 15.39
N GLN A 139 -12.47 -15.03 16.67
CA GLN A 139 -11.50 -15.07 17.77
C GLN A 139 -10.86 -16.45 17.94
N GLU A 140 -11.61 -17.54 17.78
CA GLU A 140 -11.07 -18.90 17.82
C GLU A 140 -10.08 -19.15 16.67
N VAL A 141 -10.45 -18.77 15.44
CA VAL A 141 -9.57 -18.86 14.27
C VAL A 141 -8.32 -17.99 14.43
N GLU A 142 -8.45 -16.79 15.02
CA GLU A 142 -7.31 -15.91 15.31
C GLU A 142 -6.34 -16.57 16.29
N VAL A 143 -6.83 -17.16 17.39
CA VAL A 143 -6.00 -17.88 18.37
C VAL A 143 -5.31 -19.09 17.75
N GLU A 144 -6.03 -19.89 16.95
CA GLU A 144 -5.43 -21.02 16.22
C GLU A 144 -4.34 -20.55 15.26
N SER A 145 -4.58 -19.47 14.51
CA SER A 145 -3.58 -18.93 13.59
C SER A 145 -2.32 -18.44 14.30
N TYR A 146 -2.45 -17.83 15.49
CA TYR A 146 -1.31 -17.43 16.30
C TYR A 146 -0.53 -18.65 16.81
N HIS A 147 -1.22 -19.71 17.20
CA HIS A 147 -0.57 -20.94 17.63
C HIS A 147 0.23 -21.60 16.49
N ASP A 148 -0.33 -21.63 15.28
CA ASP A 148 0.35 -22.16 14.09
C ASP A 148 1.56 -21.31 13.70
N ILE A 149 1.44 -19.99 13.75
CA ILE A 149 2.57 -19.06 13.53
C ILE A 149 3.66 -19.26 14.58
N GLU A 150 3.30 -19.39 15.85
CA GLU A 150 4.27 -19.63 16.93
C GLU A 150 4.99 -20.96 16.72
N LYS A 151 4.25 -22.03 16.43
CA LYS A 151 4.83 -23.35 16.12
C LYS A 151 5.78 -23.30 14.93
N HIS A 152 5.36 -22.66 13.83
CA HIS A 152 6.21 -22.51 12.65
C HIS A 152 7.47 -21.68 12.95
N SER A 153 7.35 -20.61 13.74
CA SER A 153 8.50 -19.81 14.15
C SER A 153 9.50 -20.61 14.99
N GLN A 154 9.02 -21.49 15.87
CA GLN A 154 9.87 -22.40 16.65
C GLN A 154 10.57 -23.44 15.77
N GLU A 155 9.88 -23.97 14.76
CA GLU A 155 10.47 -24.89 13.77
C GLU A 155 11.59 -24.21 12.97
N VAL A 156 11.37 -22.99 12.48
CA VAL A 156 12.38 -22.19 11.76
C VAL A 156 13.58 -21.88 12.65
N ILE A 157 13.36 -21.50 13.92
CA ILE A 157 14.45 -21.26 14.88
C ILE A 157 15.26 -22.54 15.10
N ALA A 158 14.60 -23.68 15.32
CA ALA A 158 15.28 -24.96 15.51
C ALA A 158 16.07 -25.40 14.26
N GLU A 159 15.54 -25.17 13.06
CA GLU A 159 16.25 -25.44 11.80
C GLU A 159 17.49 -24.53 11.65
N ALA A 160 17.35 -23.23 11.90
CA ALA A 160 18.45 -22.28 11.84
C ALA A 160 19.53 -22.59 12.87
N GLU A 161 19.16 -23.01 14.09
CA GLU A 161 20.09 -23.47 15.11
C GLU A 161 20.86 -24.71 14.62
N ASN A 162 20.16 -25.72 14.09
CA ASN A 162 20.78 -26.92 13.55
C ASN A 162 21.74 -26.63 12.38
N GLU A 163 21.36 -25.73 11.46
CA GLU A 163 22.22 -25.31 10.37
C GLU A 163 23.45 -24.56 10.88
N SER A 164 23.28 -23.68 11.87
CA SER A 164 24.41 -22.97 12.50
C SER A 164 25.40 -23.94 13.15
N HIS A 165 24.90 -25.02 13.76
CA HIS A 165 25.73 -26.09 14.32
C HIS A 165 26.51 -26.83 13.23
N ARG A 166 25.85 -27.19 12.12
CA ARG A 166 26.52 -27.83 10.97
C ARG A 166 27.64 -26.96 10.41
N ILE A 167 27.38 -25.67 10.18
CA ILE A 167 28.39 -24.73 9.67
C ILE A 167 29.58 -24.61 10.63
N ARG A 168 29.33 -24.55 11.95
CA ARG A 168 30.40 -24.50 12.96
C ARG A 168 31.24 -25.78 12.97
N GLU A 169 30.61 -26.95 12.88
CA GLU A 169 31.33 -28.22 12.81
C GLU A 169 32.16 -28.33 11.54
N ASP A 170 31.63 -27.94 10.39
CA ASP A 170 32.37 -27.96 9.13
C ASP A 170 33.52 -26.95 9.13
N ALA A 171 33.32 -25.75 9.67
CA ALA A 171 34.39 -24.76 9.85
C ALA A 171 35.49 -25.30 10.79
N ARG A 172 35.10 -26.00 11.86
CA ARG A 172 36.05 -26.66 12.77
C ARG A 172 36.84 -27.75 12.08
N ARG A 173 36.20 -28.65 11.31
CA ARG A 173 36.87 -29.70 10.53
C ARG A 173 37.84 -29.10 9.52
N ARG A 174 37.45 -28.04 8.80
CA ARG A 174 38.34 -27.31 7.88
C ARG A 174 39.53 -26.70 8.60
N ALA A 175 39.32 -26.07 9.76
CA ALA A 175 40.41 -25.52 10.56
C ALA A 175 41.37 -26.60 11.08
N GLU A 176 40.84 -27.75 11.50
CA GLU A 176 41.65 -28.91 11.90
C GLU A 176 42.44 -29.49 10.73
N SER A 177 41.85 -29.58 9.53
CA SER A 177 42.55 -29.98 8.29
C SER A 177 43.71 -29.02 7.98
N ILE A 178 43.45 -27.71 7.93
CA ILE A 178 44.48 -26.70 7.63
C ILE A 178 45.63 -26.77 8.64
N ARG A 179 45.33 -26.98 9.94
CA ARG A 179 46.37 -27.17 10.96
C ARG A 179 47.17 -28.44 10.76
N SER A 180 46.52 -29.54 10.37
CA SER A 180 47.19 -30.79 10.05
C SER A 180 48.12 -30.62 8.85
N ASP A 181 47.63 -30.00 7.77
CA ASP A 181 48.40 -29.76 6.55
C ASP A 181 49.60 -28.84 6.81
N ALA A 182 49.40 -27.74 7.55
CA ALA A 182 50.48 -26.83 7.94
C ALA A 182 51.55 -27.52 8.82
N ASN A 183 51.15 -28.45 9.70
CA ASN A 183 52.09 -29.24 10.49
C ASN A 183 52.92 -30.19 9.62
N VAL A 184 52.29 -30.83 8.63
CA VAL A 184 53.00 -31.71 7.67
C VAL A 184 53.99 -30.88 6.86
N GLU A 185 53.58 -29.75 6.30
CA GLU A 185 54.47 -28.84 5.56
C GLU A 185 55.63 -28.33 6.42
N SER A 186 55.36 -27.98 7.69
CA SER A 186 56.39 -27.57 8.64
C SER A 186 57.42 -28.68 8.84
N LEU A 187 56.98 -29.91 9.09
CA LEU A 187 57.86 -31.07 9.27
C LEU A 187 58.68 -31.36 8.01
N GLU A 188 58.07 -31.27 6.82
CA GLU A 188 58.79 -31.41 5.55
C GLU A 188 59.85 -30.32 5.38
N SER A 189 59.54 -29.07 5.76
CA SER A 189 60.51 -27.98 5.70
C SER A 189 61.68 -28.17 6.68
N GLU A 190 61.41 -28.70 7.88
CA GLU A 190 62.44 -29.07 8.85
C GLU A 190 63.32 -30.20 8.33
N GLU A 191 62.74 -31.23 7.70
CA GLU A 191 63.50 -32.31 7.11
C GLU A 191 64.36 -31.82 5.94
N ARG A 192 63.81 -30.98 5.05
CA ARG A 192 64.57 -30.36 3.96
C ARG A 192 65.75 -29.53 4.50
N THR A 193 65.54 -28.72 5.53
CA THR A 193 66.62 -27.92 6.12
C THR A 193 67.68 -28.80 6.80
N ARG A 194 67.29 -29.88 7.49
CA ARG A 194 68.24 -30.86 8.03
C ARG A 194 69.08 -31.50 6.94
N THR A 195 68.46 -32.01 5.87
CA THR A 195 69.20 -32.63 4.76
C THR A 195 70.18 -31.66 4.09
N LEU A 196 69.82 -30.38 3.95
CA LEU A 196 70.73 -29.34 3.44
C LEU A 196 71.90 -29.08 4.40
N CYS A 197 71.65 -29.01 5.71
CA CYS A 197 72.71 -28.88 6.71
C CYS A 197 73.69 -30.05 6.66
N ASP A 198 73.19 -31.28 6.57
CA ASP A 198 74.02 -32.49 6.46
C ASP A 198 74.88 -32.46 5.19
N GLN A 199 74.29 -32.10 4.04
CA GLN A 199 75.04 -31.92 2.79
C GLN A 199 76.14 -30.85 2.90
N MET A 200 75.85 -29.73 3.58
CA MET A 200 76.85 -28.69 3.82
C MET A 200 77.98 -29.20 4.71
N ILE A 201 77.67 -29.95 5.77
CA ILE A 201 78.65 -30.57 6.67
C ILE A 201 79.53 -31.54 5.89
N ASP A 202 78.95 -32.43 5.09
CA ASP A 202 79.68 -33.39 4.26
C ASP A 202 80.61 -32.68 3.27
N SER A 203 80.12 -31.64 2.59
CA SER A 203 80.93 -30.85 1.66
C SER A 203 82.09 -30.12 2.37
N ALA A 204 81.87 -29.66 3.60
CA ALA A 204 82.91 -29.02 4.41
C ALA A 204 83.95 -30.05 4.87
N GLN A 205 83.53 -31.24 5.31
CA GLN A 205 84.42 -32.33 5.69
C GLN A 205 85.30 -32.78 4.50
N GLN A 206 84.72 -32.89 3.30
CA GLN A 206 85.46 -33.20 2.07
C GLN A 206 86.51 -32.13 1.75
N ARG A 207 86.19 -30.84 1.97
CA ARG A 207 87.17 -29.76 1.79
C ARG A 207 88.29 -29.84 2.83
N VAL A 208 87.96 -30.14 4.08
CA VAL A 208 88.95 -30.33 5.15
C VAL A 208 89.87 -31.49 4.84
N SER A 209 89.34 -32.65 4.42
CA SER A 209 90.16 -33.81 4.04
C SER A 209 91.07 -33.50 2.85
N ALA A 210 90.56 -32.81 1.82
CA ALA A 210 91.37 -32.37 0.68
C ALA A 210 92.49 -31.38 1.09
N ILE A 211 92.23 -30.49 2.05
CA ILE A 211 93.26 -29.59 2.61
C ILE A 211 94.29 -30.41 3.39
N GLN A 212 93.87 -31.34 4.24
CA GLN A 212 94.78 -32.22 4.99
C GLN A 212 95.68 -33.04 4.06
N GLU A 213 95.14 -33.61 2.98
CA GLU A 213 95.93 -34.31 1.97
C GLU A 213 96.95 -33.39 1.28
N ARG A 214 96.57 -32.15 0.95
CA ARG A 214 97.50 -31.14 0.41
C ARG A 214 98.58 -30.79 1.40
N VAL A 215 98.25 -30.63 2.68
CA VAL A 215 99.23 -30.37 3.76
C VAL A 215 100.21 -31.55 3.86
N LEU A 216 99.72 -32.79 3.90
CA LEU A 216 100.57 -33.98 3.89
C LEU A 216 101.43 -34.08 2.62
N ALA A 217 100.91 -33.71 1.46
CA ALA A 217 101.68 -33.68 0.21
C ALA A 217 102.78 -32.61 0.25
N LEU A 218 102.49 -31.42 0.81
CA LEU A 218 103.48 -30.36 1.03
C LEU A 218 104.53 -30.77 2.05
N GLU A 219 104.17 -31.50 3.10
CA GLU A 219 105.11 -32.07 4.07
C GLU A 219 106.04 -33.08 3.41
N ARG A 220 105.52 -34.03 2.62
CA ARG A 220 106.36 -34.97 1.85
C ARG A 220 107.28 -34.24 0.87
N HIS A 221 106.78 -33.23 0.17
CA HIS A 221 107.58 -32.42 -0.74
C HIS A 221 108.66 -31.62 0.00
N ARG A 222 108.34 -31.09 1.19
CA ARG A 222 109.33 -30.43 2.05
C ARG A 222 110.41 -31.41 2.48
N ASP A 223 110.05 -32.60 2.93
CA ASP A 223 111.01 -33.63 3.35
C ASP A 223 111.90 -34.06 2.17
N GLN A 224 111.32 -34.25 0.99
CA GLN A 224 112.05 -34.50 -0.25
C GLN A 224 113.01 -33.36 -0.58
N LEU A 225 112.58 -32.10 -0.52
CA LEU A 225 113.46 -30.94 -0.74
C LEU A 225 114.58 -30.86 0.31
N LEU A 226 114.29 -31.16 1.58
CA LEU A 226 115.31 -31.21 2.62
C LEU A 226 116.33 -32.32 2.40
N GLU A 227 115.89 -33.47 1.87
CA GLU A 227 116.76 -34.56 1.43
C GLU A 227 117.61 -34.14 0.22
N GLU A 228 117.02 -33.50 -0.79
CA GLU A 228 117.73 -32.95 -1.96
C GLU A 228 118.75 -31.87 -1.53
N ILE A 229 118.38 -30.95 -0.64
CA ILE A 229 119.29 -29.95 -0.08
C ILE A 229 120.38 -30.63 0.75
N GLY A 230 120.05 -31.67 1.52
CA GLY A 230 121.02 -32.49 2.24
C GLY A 230 122.01 -33.18 1.28
N GLY A 231 121.50 -33.72 0.17
CA GLY A 231 122.27 -34.27 -0.93
C GLY A 231 123.19 -33.23 -1.57
N ILE A 232 122.67 -32.07 -1.95
CA ILE A 232 123.43 -30.94 -2.50
C ILE A 232 124.47 -30.46 -1.49
N ARG A 233 124.12 -30.33 -0.20
CA ARG A 233 125.04 -29.92 0.87
C ARG A 233 126.15 -30.95 1.05
N SER A 234 125.85 -32.24 1.04
CA SER A 234 126.86 -33.30 1.10
C SER A 234 127.76 -33.29 -0.15
N GLY A 235 127.21 -33.05 -1.34
CA GLY A 235 127.97 -32.84 -2.57
C GLY A 235 128.78 -31.53 -2.59
N ALA A 236 128.35 -30.51 -1.85
CA ALA A 236 129.01 -29.21 -1.73
C ALA A 236 130.03 -29.15 -0.57
N THR A 237 129.99 -30.05 0.42
CA THR A 237 131.01 -30.10 1.48
C THR A 237 132.46 -30.25 0.98
N PRO A 238 132.80 -30.97 -0.11
CA PRO A 238 134.15 -30.92 -0.68
C PRO A 238 134.47 -29.62 -1.45
N ILE A 239 133.49 -28.77 -1.76
CA ILE A 239 133.67 -27.49 -2.47
C ILE A 239 133.69 -26.30 -1.49
N GLY A 240 132.88 -26.34 -0.43
CA GLY A 240 132.79 -25.29 0.59
C GLY A 240 134.04 -25.15 1.45
N VAL A 241 134.82 -26.22 1.64
CA VAL A 241 136.14 -26.15 2.31
C VAL A 241 137.17 -25.36 1.48
N LYS A 242 136.92 -25.09 0.19
CA LYS A 242 137.80 -24.26 -0.65
C LYS A 242 137.39 -22.79 -0.78
N LEU A 243 136.18 -22.40 -0.33
CA LEU A 243 135.66 -21.04 -0.54
C LEU A 243 135.58 -20.19 0.74
N VAL A 244 135.62 -20.82 1.92
CA VAL A 244 135.54 -20.10 3.21
C VAL A 244 136.88 -19.42 3.59
N ASP A 245 137.98 -19.75 2.91
CA ASP A 245 139.25 -19.04 3.07
C ASP A 245 139.36 -17.73 2.26
N GLN A 246 138.35 -17.33 1.45
CA GLN A 246 138.53 -16.24 0.47
C GLN A 246 137.69 -14.96 0.62
N THR A 247 136.69 -14.87 1.49
CA THR A 247 135.90 -13.62 1.56
C THR A 247 135.41 -13.30 2.97
N GLY A 248 136.34 -12.81 3.79
CA GLY A 248 136.01 -11.88 4.87
C GLY A 248 135.97 -10.44 4.34
N ALA A 249 134.99 -9.68 4.84
CA ALA A 249 134.85 -8.21 4.83
C ALA A 249 134.31 -7.51 3.56
N LEU A 250 133.10 -6.92 3.67
CA LEU A 250 132.73 -5.48 3.53
C LEU A 250 131.20 -5.34 3.36
N ILE A 251 130.42 -4.79 4.30
CA ILE A 251 130.05 -3.35 4.56
C ILE A 251 128.83 -2.81 3.75
N TYR A 252 127.69 -2.65 4.47
CA TYR A 252 126.74 -1.50 4.60
C TYR A 252 125.76 -0.98 3.51
N ARG A 253 124.57 -0.55 4.04
CA ARG A 253 123.64 0.58 3.67
C ARG A 253 122.76 0.39 2.42
N SER A 254 121.49 0.84 2.31
CA SER A 254 120.64 1.81 3.02
C SER A 254 119.14 1.50 2.77
N ASP A 255 118.27 1.95 3.68
CA ASP A 255 116.83 2.29 3.49
C ASP A 255 116.62 3.35 2.37
N PRO A 256 115.41 3.53 1.75
CA PRO A 256 114.25 4.13 2.45
C PRO A 256 112.82 3.74 2.03
N GLU A 257 111.90 4.05 2.95
CA GLU A 257 110.51 4.56 2.84
C GLU A 257 109.76 4.46 1.50
N VAL A 258 108.56 3.82 1.51
CA VAL A 258 107.36 4.21 0.74
C VAL A 258 106.06 3.82 1.49
N GLU A 259 105.34 4.85 1.94
CA GLU A 259 103.87 5.08 1.95
C GLU A 259 102.84 4.08 2.53
N GLU A 260 102.28 4.49 3.68
CA GLU A 260 100.89 5.01 3.84
C GLU A 260 99.78 4.43 2.94
N SER A 261 98.84 3.65 3.52
CA SER A 261 97.39 3.69 3.19
C SER A 261 96.53 2.82 4.13
N ALA A 262 95.63 3.53 4.85
CA ALA A 262 94.28 3.14 5.25
C ALA A 262 94.03 1.99 6.27
N HIS A 263 93.71 2.44 7.48
CA HIS A 263 92.73 1.88 8.40
C HIS A 263 91.54 1.16 7.72
N VAL A 264 91.30 -0.11 8.06
CA VAL A 264 89.95 -0.69 8.17
C VAL A 264 89.90 -1.56 9.42
N THR A 265 89.05 -1.19 10.36
CA THR A 265 88.70 -1.93 11.57
C THR A 265 87.91 -3.20 11.24
N PRO A 266 88.17 -4.35 11.91
CA PRO A 266 87.25 -5.47 11.90
C PRO A 266 86.33 -5.37 13.12
N GLN A 267 85.24 -4.63 13.00
CA GLN A 267 84.09 -4.76 13.90
C GLN A 267 82.81 -4.61 13.08
N HIS A 268 82.30 -5.74 12.59
CA HIS A 268 80.89 -5.88 12.29
C HIS A 268 80.42 -7.25 12.75
N GLU A 269 79.73 -7.22 13.88
CA GLU A 269 78.88 -8.29 14.36
C GLU A 269 77.79 -8.53 13.31
N MET A 270 77.88 -9.65 12.59
CA MET A 270 76.77 -10.16 11.79
C MET A 270 75.76 -10.82 12.74
N SER A 271 74.96 -9.99 13.40
CA SER A 271 73.72 -10.37 14.05
C SER A 271 72.63 -9.45 13.54
N GLY A 272 71.72 -9.97 12.71
CA GLY A 272 70.65 -9.15 12.17
C GLY A 272 69.78 -9.90 11.19
N LEU A 273 68.71 -10.49 11.74
CA LEU A 273 67.53 -11.05 11.08
C LEU A 273 67.21 -10.46 9.70
N VAL A 274 67.01 -11.39 8.76
CA VAL A 274 66.18 -11.22 7.57
C VAL A 274 64.78 -10.77 7.99
N ARG A 275 64.34 -9.59 7.55
CA ARG A 275 62.93 -9.17 7.57
C ARG A 275 62.50 -8.89 6.14
N VAL A 276 61.81 -9.87 5.55
CA VAL A 276 61.07 -9.72 4.30
C VAL A 276 59.85 -8.84 4.60
N ILE A 277 59.74 -7.69 3.92
CA ILE A 277 58.53 -6.85 3.90
C ILE A 277 57.94 -6.99 2.48
N PRO A 278 56.66 -7.37 2.33
CA PRO A 278 56.01 -7.42 1.02
C PRO A 278 55.70 -5.99 0.54
N GLN A 279 55.94 -5.73 -0.75
CA GLN A 279 55.43 -4.56 -1.45
C GLN A 279 54.00 -4.83 -1.91
N ASP A 280 53.07 -3.97 -1.52
CA ASP A 280 51.90 -3.64 -2.34
C ASP A 280 51.64 -2.13 -2.23
N GLU A 281 51.50 -1.55 -3.43
CA GLU A 281 50.64 -0.45 -3.86
C GLU A 281 50.41 0.76 -2.93
N SER A 282 50.71 1.97 -3.43
CA SER A 282 49.69 2.94 -3.87
C SER A 282 50.28 4.36 -4.06
N GLU A 283 49.55 5.15 -4.85
CA GLU A 283 49.49 6.61 -4.89
C GLU A 283 50.42 7.37 -5.87
N GLU A 284 49.92 7.54 -7.10
CA GLU A 284 50.19 8.74 -7.90
C GLU A 284 48.90 9.56 -8.04
N THR A 285 48.83 10.61 -7.22
CA THR A 285 47.91 11.74 -7.37
C THR A 285 48.49 12.72 -8.40
N SER A 286 47.66 13.29 -9.29
CA SER A 286 47.42 14.75 -9.32
C SER A 286 46.64 15.23 -10.57
N ALA A 287 45.56 15.96 -10.28
CA ALA A 287 45.03 17.15 -10.96
C ALA A 287 44.62 17.12 -12.44
N ALA A 288 43.35 17.44 -12.72
CA ALA A 288 42.97 18.78 -13.21
C ALA A 288 41.43 18.93 -13.43
N ASP A 289 40.91 20.03 -12.88
CA ASP A 289 39.98 20.97 -13.50
C ASP A 289 38.51 20.56 -13.77
N SER A 290 37.59 21.20 -13.04
CA SER A 290 36.19 21.36 -13.45
C SER A 290 35.63 22.68 -12.89
N PRO A 291 34.97 23.49 -13.73
CA PRO A 291 34.39 24.75 -13.30
C PRO A 291 32.98 24.56 -12.73
N ARG A 292 32.69 25.43 -11.76
CA ARG A 292 31.42 25.60 -11.05
C ARG A 292 30.38 26.33 -11.92
N PRO A 293 29.11 25.89 -11.97
CA PRO A 293 28.00 26.79 -12.27
C PRO A 293 27.20 27.14 -11.02
N GLN A 294 26.68 28.36 -11.06
CA GLN A 294 25.96 29.06 -10.02
C GLN A 294 24.52 28.53 -9.89
N GLU A 295 24.05 28.40 -8.66
CA GLU A 295 22.63 28.29 -8.33
C GLU A 295 21.95 29.64 -8.57
N THR A 296 21.07 29.71 -9.57
CA THR A 296 20.06 30.77 -9.65
C THR A 296 18.76 30.24 -9.09
N ALA A 297 18.43 30.69 -7.87
CA ALA A 297 17.09 30.68 -7.35
C ALA A 297 16.20 31.59 -8.22
N SER A 298 15.03 31.10 -8.60
CA SER A 298 13.96 31.93 -9.16
C SER A 298 12.63 31.35 -8.71
N ASP A 299 12.06 31.98 -7.68
CA ASP A 299 10.62 32.02 -7.45
C ASP A 299 9.91 32.55 -8.70
N PRO A 300 8.66 32.12 -8.91
CA PRO A 300 7.67 33.09 -9.35
C PRO A 300 6.49 33.18 -8.39
N GLU A 301 6.37 34.35 -7.77
CA GLU A 301 5.08 34.94 -7.43
C GLU A 301 4.22 35.01 -8.69
N GLY A 302 3.01 34.44 -8.61
CA GLY A 302 2.00 34.51 -9.65
C GLY A 302 0.69 35.03 -9.05
N ASP A 303 0.59 36.35 -8.95
CA ASP A 303 -0.66 37.09 -8.80
C ASP A 303 -1.55 36.87 -10.04
N GLY A 304 -2.83 36.63 -9.81
CA GLY A 304 -3.79 36.17 -10.82
C GLY A 304 -5.23 36.35 -10.36
N SER A 305 -5.60 37.60 -10.08
CA SER A 305 -6.96 38.08 -9.86
C SER A 305 -7.91 37.74 -11.03
N THR A 306 -9.04 37.06 -10.80
CA THR A 306 -10.32 37.37 -11.47
C THR A 306 -11.58 36.75 -10.82
N LYS A 307 -12.61 37.60 -10.62
CA LYS A 307 -14.07 37.36 -10.71
C LYS A 307 -14.86 36.68 -9.57
N GLU A 308 -15.29 37.51 -8.62
CA GLU A 308 -16.69 37.95 -8.41
C GLU A 308 -17.85 37.09 -8.98
N ALA A 309 -18.63 36.45 -8.09
CA ALA A 309 -20.11 36.28 -8.18
C ALA A 309 -20.69 35.85 -6.80
N PRO A 310 -21.96 36.15 -6.49
CA PRO A 310 -22.40 36.56 -5.14
C PRO A 310 -22.98 35.44 -4.27
N ALA A 311 -22.93 35.70 -2.96
CA ALA A 311 -23.50 34.88 -1.89
C ALA A 311 -25.05 34.76 -2.00
N PRO A 312 -25.63 33.57 -1.78
CA PRO A 312 -27.06 33.43 -1.58
C PRO A 312 -27.46 33.95 -0.20
N GLN A 313 -28.46 34.81 -0.21
CA GLN A 313 -29.11 35.42 0.94
C GLN A 313 -29.73 34.34 1.85
N ALA A 314 -29.42 34.42 3.14
CA ALA A 314 -30.12 33.67 4.18
C ALA A 314 -31.53 34.24 4.34
N LEU A 315 -32.54 33.38 4.16
CA LEU A 315 -33.92 33.63 4.57
C LEU A 315 -34.04 33.43 6.10
N PRO A 316 -34.91 34.20 6.77
CA PRO A 316 -35.08 34.15 8.22
C PRO A 316 -35.90 32.94 8.68
N ASP A 317 -35.41 32.28 9.72
CA ASP A 317 -36.11 31.27 10.51
C ASP A 317 -37.25 31.93 11.29
N ASP A 318 -38.50 31.65 10.89
CA ASP A 318 -39.70 31.91 11.69
C ASP A 318 -39.78 30.82 12.78
N ARG A 319 -39.29 31.12 13.98
CA ARG A 319 -39.55 30.30 15.18
C ARG A 319 -40.50 31.02 16.11
N ILE A 320 -41.77 30.65 15.97
CA ILE A 320 -42.82 30.88 16.96
C ILE A 320 -42.45 30.15 18.26
N GLY A 321 -42.45 30.90 19.35
CA GLY A 321 -42.17 30.40 20.69
C GLY A 321 -43.25 29.48 21.24
N GLY A 322 -42.81 28.49 22.00
CA GLY A 322 -43.63 27.69 22.90
C GLY A 322 -42.93 27.58 24.26
N SER A 323 -43.56 28.10 25.30
CA SER A 323 -43.05 28.22 26.66
C SER A 323 -43.37 27.00 27.55
N GLY A 324 -42.31 26.39 28.11
CA GLY A 324 -42.21 25.76 29.46
C GLY A 324 -42.80 24.34 29.71
N PRO A 325 -42.48 23.67 30.84
CA PRO A 325 -41.49 23.97 31.90
C PRO A 325 -40.64 22.70 32.29
N PRO A 326 -39.91 22.59 33.44
CA PRO A 326 -38.52 22.10 33.46
C PRO A 326 -38.35 20.67 34.02
N GLY A 327 -37.52 19.86 33.36
CA GLY A 327 -37.11 18.54 33.85
C GLY A 327 -35.67 18.27 33.46
N ALA A 328 -34.79 18.29 34.45
CA ALA A 328 -33.35 18.13 34.31
C ALA A 328 -32.97 16.74 33.79
N LEU A 329 -32.45 16.69 32.56
CA LEU A 329 -31.54 15.65 32.10
C LEU A 329 -30.41 16.34 31.36
N GLY A 330 -29.21 16.29 31.94
CA GLY A 330 -27.99 16.84 31.36
C GLY A 330 -27.77 16.28 29.96
N GLY A 331 -27.70 17.17 28.99
CA GLY A 331 -27.50 16.83 27.59
C GLY A 331 -26.11 16.28 27.35
N LEU A 332 -25.99 15.46 26.31
CA LEU A 332 -24.77 14.84 25.78
C LEU A 332 -23.56 15.79 25.74
N GLU A 333 -23.79 17.09 25.52
CA GLU A 333 -22.78 18.16 25.54
C GLU A 333 -22.00 18.27 26.86
N ASP A 334 -22.63 18.06 28.02
CA ASP A 334 -21.96 18.10 29.33
C ASP A 334 -21.03 16.89 29.55
N LEU A 335 -21.36 15.74 28.93
CA LEU A 335 -20.51 14.55 28.91
C LEU A 335 -19.26 14.78 28.05
N PHE A 336 -19.38 15.44 26.91
CA PHE A 336 -18.22 15.81 26.08
C PHE A 336 -17.39 16.96 26.69
N ALA A 337 -18.00 17.86 27.46
CA ALA A 337 -17.28 18.87 28.22
C ALA A 337 -16.48 18.24 29.38
N SER A 338 -17.07 17.26 30.10
CA SER A 338 -16.38 16.52 31.16
C SER A 338 -15.20 15.70 30.64
N LEU A 339 -15.33 15.09 29.46
CA LEU A 339 -14.25 14.27 28.87
C LEU A 339 -13.05 15.10 28.36
N ARG A 340 -13.27 16.39 28.05
CA ARG A 340 -12.17 17.30 27.66
C ARG A 340 -11.42 17.91 28.85
N GLN A 341 -11.97 17.81 30.06
CA GLN A 341 -11.36 18.39 31.27
C GLN A 341 -10.50 17.40 32.07
N GLU A 342 -10.56 16.10 31.79
CA GLU A 342 -9.71 15.09 32.45
C GLU A 342 -8.47 14.74 31.62
N THR A 343 -7.46 15.60 31.69
CA THR A 343 -6.06 15.17 31.55
C THR A 343 -5.28 15.66 32.77
N PRO A 344 -4.90 14.78 33.71
CA PRO A 344 -4.05 15.19 34.81
C PRO A 344 -2.63 15.41 34.30
N SER A 345 -2.24 16.69 34.26
CA SER A 345 -0.87 17.16 34.14
C SER A 345 -0.03 16.63 35.30
N ALA A 346 0.77 15.60 35.04
CA ALA A 346 1.73 15.05 35.99
C ALA A 346 2.86 16.05 36.20
N SER A 347 2.83 16.68 37.36
CA SER A 347 3.76 17.69 37.84
C SER A 347 5.03 17.03 38.39
N ARG A 348 6.18 17.60 38.01
CA ARG A 348 7.47 17.49 38.70
C ARG A 348 7.32 17.62 40.23
N PRO A 349 8.18 16.93 41.00
CA PRO A 349 8.69 17.49 42.25
C PRO A 349 10.17 17.89 42.10
N SER A 350 10.41 19.18 42.30
CA SER A 350 11.71 19.77 42.62
C SER A 350 11.82 19.88 44.14
N SER A 351 12.89 19.35 44.73
CA SER A 351 13.39 19.71 46.08
C SER A 351 14.86 19.29 46.22
N ALA A 352 15.75 20.27 46.31
CA ALA A 352 17.16 20.16 46.75
C ALA A 352 17.22 20.07 48.31
N PRO A 353 18.37 19.89 49.05
CA PRO A 353 19.72 20.41 48.74
C PRO A 353 20.98 19.58 49.15
N SER A 354 22.12 19.98 48.55
CA SER A 354 23.53 19.95 49.03
C SER A 354 24.14 18.75 49.78
N ALA A 355 25.19 18.15 49.20
CA ALA A 355 26.50 18.00 49.85
C ALA A 355 27.63 17.63 48.85
N ARG A 356 28.76 18.33 48.98
CA ARG A 356 30.04 18.14 48.27
C ARG A 356 30.62 16.73 48.44
N ARG A 357 31.22 16.16 47.38
CA ARG A 357 32.53 15.50 47.49
C ARG A 357 33.20 15.29 46.12
N ASN A 358 34.45 15.76 46.04
CA ASN A 358 35.40 15.50 44.97
C ASN A 358 35.69 14.00 44.83
N GLY A 359 35.93 13.54 43.61
CA GLY A 359 36.43 12.18 43.35
C GLY A 359 36.56 11.90 41.86
N SER A 360 37.74 12.20 41.31
CA SER A 360 38.26 11.74 40.03
C SER A 360 38.21 10.21 39.89
N ALA A 361 37.70 9.70 38.77
CA ALA A 361 38.12 8.42 38.20
C ALA A 361 37.68 8.33 36.73
N ASP A 362 38.57 7.80 35.90
CA ASP A 362 38.47 7.57 34.47
C ASP A 362 37.14 6.97 34.00
N THR A 363 36.57 7.59 32.96
CA THR A 363 35.57 6.95 32.08
C THR A 363 36.27 6.66 30.75
N PRO A 364 36.38 5.39 30.31
CA PRO A 364 36.92 5.04 29.01
C PRO A 364 35.96 5.47 27.89
N PRO A 365 36.46 5.77 26.67
CA PRO A 365 35.63 6.21 25.56
C PRO A 365 34.62 5.13 25.14
N PRO A 366 33.45 5.51 24.60
CA PRO A 366 32.46 4.55 24.12
C PRO A 366 33.05 3.70 22.99
N SER A 367 32.93 2.39 23.18
CA SER A 367 33.27 1.36 22.21
C SER A 367 32.63 1.69 20.85
N ALA A 368 33.47 1.80 19.82
CA ALA A 368 33.03 1.96 18.46
C ALA A 368 32.09 0.83 18.07
N GLU A 369 30.86 1.17 17.71
CA GLU A 369 29.97 0.26 17.00
C GLU A 369 30.68 -0.23 15.73
N PRO A 370 30.58 -1.53 15.39
CA PRO A 370 31.14 -2.03 14.16
C PRO A 370 30.45 -1.33 13.00
N ARG A 371 31.20 -0.49 12.30
CA ARG A 371 30.79 0.10 11.02
C ARG A 371 30.30 -1.03 10.13
N ARG A 372 28.99 -1.08 9.89
CA ARG A 372 28.41 -1.92 8.85
C ARG A 372 29.15 -1.58 7.57
N LYS A 373 29.83 -2.58 6.99
CA LYS A 373 30.47 -2.43 5.68
C LYS A 373 29.37 -2.02 4.71
N SER A 374 29.50 -0.85 4.11
CA SER A 374 28.67 -0.47 2.97
C SER A 374 28.79 -1.58 1.93
N PRO A 375 27.68 -2.09 1.37
CA PRO A 375 27.74 -3.08 0.30
C PRO A 375 28.63 -2.55 -0.83
N ARG A 376 29.47 -3.42 -1.40
CA ARG A 376 30.27 -3.08 -2.57
C ARG A 376 29.29 -2.82 -3.72
N VAL A 377 29.47 -1.69 -4.40
CA VAL A 377 28.77 -1.34 -5.63
C VAL A 377 28.92 -2.52 -6.60
N GLY A 378 27.82 -3.19 -6.94
CA GLY A 378 27.79 -4.35 -7.86
C GLY A 378 27.27 -5.67 -7.28
N ASP A 379 27.11 -5.81 -5.95
CA ASP A 379 26.56 -7.02 -5.29
C ASP A 379 25.10 -6.84 -4.83
N GLU A 380 24.38 -5.83 -5.30
CA GLU A 380 22.99 -5.59 -4.88
C GLU A 380 22.04 -6.58 -5.58
N ASP A 381 21.30 -7.35 -4.78
CA ASP A 381 20.31 -8.30 -5.26
C ASP A 381 19.22 -7.59 -6.08
N ALA A 382 18.93 -8.11 -7.28
CA ALA A 382 17.98 -7.50 -8.22
C ALA A 382 16.55 -7.37 -7.64
N GLU A 383 16.19 -8.25 -6.69
CA GLU A 383 14.91 -8.19 -5.98
C GLU A 383 14.88 -7.02 -4.99
N THR A 384 15.95 -6.79 -4.23
CA THR A 384 16.05 -5.66 -3.30
C THR A 384 15.99 -4.33 -4.07
N LEU A 385 16.70 -4.24 -5.20
CA LEU A 385 16.65 -3.06 -6.07
C LEU A 385 15.26 -2.80 -6.65
N ARG A 386 14.52 -3.86 -7.01
CA ARG A 386 13.13 -3.74 -7.46
C ARG A 386 12.24 -3.20 -6.34
N GLU A 387 12.34 -3.74 -5.13
CA GLU A 387 11.57 -3.27 -3.99
C GLU A 387 11.86 -1.79 -3.66
N GLU A 388 13.13 -1.39 -3.69
CA GLU A 388 13.52 -0.01 -3.39
C GLU A 388 13.05 1.00 -4.45
N THR A 389 13.14 0.63 -5.74
CA THR A 389 12.91 1.57 -6.84
C THR A 389 11.48 1.56 -7.37
N LEU A 390 10.86 0.38 -7.50
CA LEU A 390 9.52 0.23 -8.10
C LEU A 390 8.40 0.45 -7.08
N LEU A 391 8.57 0.00 -5.84
CA LEU A 391 7.51 0.06 -4.82
C LEU A 391 7.01 1.48 -4.53
N PRO A 392 7.87 2.52 -4.43
CA PRO A 392 7.42 3.90 -4.24
C PRO A 392 6.61 4.41 -5.42
N VAL A 393 7.00 4.06 -6.66
CA VAL A 393 6.31 4.43 -7.89
C VAL A 393 4.94 3.76 -7.93
N ALA A 394 4.89 2.44 -7.76
CA ALA A 394 3.65 1.67 -7.75
C ALA A 394 2.65 2.16 -6.70
N ASN A 395 3.11 2.41 -5.47
CA ASN A 395 2.26 2.92 -4.39
C ASN A 395 1.70 4.32 -4.66
N ARG A 396 2.49 5.20 -5.28
CA ARG A 396 2.02 6.54 -5.67
C ARG A 396 0.90 6.46 -6.70
N PHE A 397 1.09 5.66 -7.76
CA PHE A 397 0.07 5.50 -8.78
C PHE A 397 -1.16 4.76 -8.29
N LEU A 398 -0.99 3.73 -7.45
CA LEU A 398 -2.12 3.04 -6.84
C LEU A 398 -3.05 4.01 -6.09
N ARG A 399 -2.48 4.95 -5.32
CA ARG A 399 -3.28 6.00 -4.64
C ARG A 399 -3.97 6.93 -5.64
N LEU A 400 -3.28 7.32 -6.71
CA LEU A 400 -3.83 8.17 -7.77
C LEU A 400 -5.00 7.47 -8.49
N PHE A 401 -4.83 6.22 -8.92
CA PHE A 401 -5.87 5.45 -9.58
C PHE A 401 -7.06 5.15 -8.64
N LYS A 402 -6.83 4.87 -7.36
CA LYS A 402 -7.93 4.73 -6.39
C LYS A 402 -8.77 6.01 -6.27
N ARG A 403 -8.14 7.18 -6.39
CA ARG A 403 -8.84 8.47 -6.45
C ARG A 403 -9.61 8.64 -7.76
N LEU A 404 -8.99 8.39 -8.90
CA LEU A 404 -9.66 8.46 -10.21
C LEU A 404 -10.86 7.51 -10.30
N LEU A 405 -10.72 6.27 -9.78
CA LEU A 405 -11.84 5.32 -9.70
C LEU A 405 -12.96 5.78 -8.77
N ALA A 406 -12.64 6.49 -7.68
CA ALA A 406 -13.67 7.09 -6.83
C ALA A 406 -14.42 8.23 -7.57
N ASP A 407 -13.71 9.02 -8.38
CA ASP A 407 -14.31 10.05 -9.21
C ASP A 407 -15.20 9.45 -10.32
N GLU A 408 -14.75 8.37 -10.97
CA GLU A 408 -15.57 7.60 -11.93
C GLU A 408 -16.78 6.96 -11.25
N GLN A 409 -16.62 6.37 -10.05
CA GLN A 409 -17.74 5.83 -9.28
C GLN A 409 -18.79 6.90 -9.03
N ASN A 410 -18.39 8.10 -8.59
CA ASN A 410 -19.33 9.20 -8.33
C ASN A 410 -20.07 9.62 -9.59
N ARG A 411 -19.40 9.67 -10.75
CA ARG A 411 -20.03 9.96 -12.04
C ARG A 411 -21.05 8.91 -12.44
N VAL A 412 -20.71 7.62 -12.30
CA VAL A 412 -21.62 6.52 -12.62
C VAL A 412 -22.85 6.55 -11.71
N LEU A 413 -22.66 6.74 -10.40
CA LEU A 413 -23.77 6.79 -9.45
C LEU A 413 -24.69 8.00 -9.70
N GLU A 414 -24.14 9.15 -10.06
CA GLU A 414 -24.93 10.31 -10.44
C GLU A 414 -25.68 10.06 -11.76
N GLY A 415 -25.05 9.45 -12.76
CA GLY A 415 -25.70 9.05 -14.01
C GLY A 415 -26.87 8.07 -13.79
N ILE A 416 -26.71 7.09 -12.89
CA ILE A 416 -27.79 6.17 -12.49
C ILE A 416 -28.94 6.94 -11.80
N ARG A 417 -28.63 7.93 -10.97
CA ARG A 417 -29.63 8.74 -10.25
C ARG A 417 -30.42 9.64 -11.19
N VAL A 418 -29.76 10.26 -12.16
CA VAL A 418 -30.38 11.17 -13.15
C VAL A 418 -31.11 10.38 -14.25
N GLY A 419 -30.74 9.11 -14.46
CA GLY A 419 -31.30 8.27 -15.53
C GLY A 419 -30.65 8.48 -16.88
N ASP A 420 -29.55 9.24 -16.93
CA ASP A 420 -28.77 9.57 -18.13
C ASP A 420 -27.33 9.09 -17.96
N LEU A 421 -27.16 7.77 -17.88
CA LEU A 421 -25.84 7.15 -17.75
C LEU A 421 -25.15 7.07 -19.12
N LEU A 422 -24.54 8.17 -19.54
CA LEU A 422 -23.61 8.19 -20.67
C LEU A 422 -22.21 7.84 -20.17
N TRP A 423 -21.95 6.54 -20.04
CA TRP A 423 -20.66 6.03 -19.56
C TRP A 423 -20.13 4.97 -20.52
N ASN A 424 -19.05 5.29 -21.22
CA ASN A 424 -18.44 4.44 -22.25
C ASN A 424 -16.93 4.27 -22.01
N ALA A 425 -16.37 3.20 -22.59
CA ALA A 425 -14.97 2.85 -22.40
C ALA A 425 -14.00 3.90 -22.95
N GLU A 426 -14.34 4.59 -24.05
CA GLU A 426 -13.46 5.58 -24.70
C GLU A 426 -13.25 6.81 -23.83
N GLU A 427 -14.31 7.31 -23.19
CA GLU A 427 -14.22 8.45 -22.28
C GLU A 427 -13.46 8.12 -21.00
N VAL A 428 -13.71 6.93 -20.44
CA VAL A 428 -12.98 6.45 -19.26
C VAL A 428 -11.50 6.27 -19.61
N ASP A 429 -11.22 5.68 -20.76
CA ASP A 429 -9.87 5.49 -21.28
C ASP A 429 -9.15 6.83 -21.46
N GLY A 430 -9.79 7.83 -22.09
CA GLY A 430 -9.21 9.16 -22.27
C GLY A 430 -8.81 9.85 -20.95
N ARG A 431 -9.48 9.50 -19.83
CA ARG A 431 -9.15 10.04 -18.49
C ARG A 431 -8.09 9.24 -17.76
N LEU A 432 -8.06 7.92 -17.93
CA LEU A 432 -7.13 7.03 -17.21
C LEU A 432 -5.80 6.83 -17.95
N ARG A 433 -5.82 6.81 -19.28
CA ARG A 433 -4.67 6.53 -20.15
C ARG A 433 -3.44 7.41 -19.87
N PRO A 434 -3.55 8.74 -19.73
CA PRO A 434 -2.36 9.56 -19.49
C PRO A 434 -1.63 9.18 -18.19
N HIS A 435 -2.38 8.77 -17.17
CA HIS A 435 -1.81 8.34 -15.90
C HIS A 435 -1.24 6.93 -15.97
N LEU A 436 -1.82 6.06 -16.79
CA LEU A 436 -1.27 4.75 -17.08
C LEU A 436 0.07 4.88 -17.79
N GLU A 437 0.13 5.67 -18.87
CA GLU A 437 1.37 5.93 -19.63
C GLU A 437 2.48 6.47 -18.72
N MET A 438 2.15 7.38 -17.79
CA MET A 438 3.09 7.90 -16.81
C MET A 438 3.58 6.83 -15.81
N LEU A 439 2.73 5.86 -15.43
CA LEU A 439 3.15 4.71 -14.62
C LEU A 439 4.11 3.81 -15.40
N LEU A 440 3.80 3.52 -16.66
CA LEU A 440 4.65 2.67 -17.52
C LEU A 440 6.03 3.30 -17.69
N GLU A 441 6.07 4.60 -18.01
CA GLU A 441 7.32 5.34 -18.18
C GLU A 441 8.15 5.35 -16.89
N GLN A 442 7.54 5.64 -15.74
CA GLN A 442 8.28 5.71 -14.48
C GLN A 442 8.72 4.34 -13.95
N SER A 443 7.94 3.28 -14.23
CA SER A 443 8.34 1.90 -13.90
C SER A 443 9.52 1.47 -14.76
N TRP A 444 9.51 1.81 -16.05
CA TRP A 444 10.64 1.60 -16.94
C TRP A 444 11.88 2.38 -16.50
N GLN A 445 11.72 3.64 -16.09
CA GLN A 445 12.83 4.47 -15.56
C GLN A 445 13.40 3.89 -14.26
N ALA A 446 12.57 3.32 -13.39
CA ALA A 446 13.03 2.62 -12.20
C ALA A 446 13.87 1.38 -12.56
N GLY A 447 13.47 0.63 -13.59
CA GLY A 447 14.26 -0.49 -14.13
C GLY A 447 15.61 -0.05 -14.70
N HIS A 448 15.64 1.06 -15.43
CA HIS A 448 16.88 1.66 -15.92
C HIS A 448 17.81 2.10 -14.77
N ALA A 449 17.29 2.79 -13.76
CA ALA A 449 18.08 3.20 -12.59
C ALA A 449 18.62 1.99 -11.80
N ALA A 450 17.85 0.91 -11.71
CA ALA A 450 18.33 -0.34 -11.12
C ALA A 450 19.48 -0.96 -11.94
N ALA A 451 19.41 -0.91 -13.28
CA ALA A 451 20.50 -1.37 -14.14
C ALA A 451 21.79 -0.57 -13.90
N GLU A 452 21.71 0.76 -13.79
CA GLU A 452 22.88 1.61 -13.51
C GLU A 452 23.55 1.24 -12.18
N ARG A 453 22.75 0.94 -11.15
CA ARG A 453 23.26 0.47 -9.84
C ARG A 453 23.91 -0.90 -9.94
N MET A 454 23.30 -1.84 -10.67
CA MET A 454 23.86 -3.18 -10.85
C MET A 454 25.20 -3.16 -11.60
N VAL A 455 25.32 -2.31 -12.63
CA VAL A 455 26.57 -2.20 -13.42
C VAL A 455 27.60 -1.30 -12.72
N GLY A 456 27.16 -0.42 -11.82
CA GLY A 456 28.04 0.51 -11.08
C GLY A 456 28.57 1.67 -11.94
N ARG A 457 27.91 1.99 -13.06
CA ARG A 457 28.24 3.11 -13.96
C ARG A 457 26.99 3.60 -14.68
N ASP A 458 27.02 4.86 -15.11
CA ASP A 458 25.95 5.47 -15.90
C ASP A 458 25.81 4.76 -17.26
N ILE A 459 24.57 4.44 -17.64
CA ILE A 459 24.23 3.76 -18.90
C ILE A 459 23.47 4.75 -19.77
N SER A 460 23.73 4.74 -21.09
CA SER A 460 22.94 5.56 -22.01
C SER A 460 21.47 5.14 -21.95
N LYS A 461 20.57 6.07 -21.62
CA LYS A 461 19.13 5.82 -21.49
C LYS A 461 18.54 5.37 -22.85
N PRO A 462 18.01 4.14 -22.97
CA PRO A 462 17.31 3.73 -24.18
C PRO A 462 16.05 4.57 -24.43
N ALA A 463 15.56 4.59 -25.66
CA ALA A 463 14.29 5.23 -25.97
C ALA A 463 13.14 4.39 -25.36
N PHE A 464 12.25 5.04 -24.61
CA PHE A 464 11.06 4.40 -24.08
C PHE A 464 9.97 4.35 -25.15
N GLU A 465 9.63 3.14 -25.61
CA GLU A 465 8.48 2.90 -26.49
C GLU A 465 7.35 2.26 -25.68
N ALA A 466 6.39 3.08 -25.26
CA ALA A 466 5.19 2.57 -24.61
C ALA A 466 4.31 1.84 -25.64
N GLU A 467 4.15 0.53 -25.48
CA GLU A 467 3.00 -0.14 -26.09
C GLU A 467 1.73 0.33 -25.36
N PRO A 468 0.73 0.90 -26.06
CA PRO A 468 -0.51 1.31 -25.44
C PRO A 468 -1.22 0.05 -24.94
N GLU A 469 -1.32 -0.10 -23.63
CA GLU A 469 -2.11 -1.18 -23.05
C GLU A 469 -3.59 -0.92 -23.36
N LYS A 470 -4.12 -1.69 -24.31
CA LYS A 470 -5.52 -1.61 -24.71
C LYS A 470 -6.31 -2.52 -23.78
N GLY A 471 -7.24 -1.94 -23.03
CA GLY A 471 -8.30 -2.74 -22.41
C GLY A 471 -8.57 -2.46 -20.94
N PHE A 472 -7.72 -1.74 -20.20
CA PHE A 472 -7.98 -1.44 -18.79
C PHE A 472 -9.35 -0.79 -18.56
N ALA A 473 -9.62 0.30 -19.29
CA ALA A 473 -10.91 0.99 -19.23
C ALA A 473 -12.07 0.14 -19.75
N HIS A 474 -11.82 -0.70 -20.76
CA HIS A 474 -12.84 -1.59 -21.32
C HIS A 474 -13.25 -2.67 -20.32
N LEU A 475 -12.31 -3.26 -19.59
CA LEU A 475 -12.57 -4.25 -18.54
C LEU A 475 -13.39 -3.63 -17.41
N LEU A 476 -12.96 -2.46 -16.91
CA LEU A 476 -13.69 -1.74 -15.85
C LEU A 476 -15.12 -1.41 -16.27
N VAL A 477 -15.29 -0.84 -17.46
CA VAL A 477 -16.62 -0.47 -17.97
C VAL A 477 -17.47 -1.71 -18.14
N SER A 478 -16.94 -2.76 -18.79
CA SER A 478 -17.64 -4.04 -18.99
C SER A 478 -18.15 -4.62 -17.67
N ASP A 479 -17.30 -4.78 -16.67
CA ASP A 479 -17.66 -5.36 -15.36
C ASP A 479 -18.76 -4.58 -14.66
N VAL A 480 -18.65 -3.25 -14.66
CA VAL A 480 -19.63 -2.39 -13.99
C VAL A 480 -20.94 -2.36 -14.77
N THR A 481 -20.92 -2.29 -16.10
CA THR A 481 -22.13 -2.34 -16.93
C THR A 481 -22.84 -3.67 -16.82
N GLU A 482 -22.11 -4.79 -16.88
CA GLU A 482 -22.67 -6.14 -16.76
C GLU A 482 -23.34 -6.33 -15.39
N ALA A 483 -22.70 -5.86 -14.32
CA ALA A 483 -23.26 -5.95 -12.99
C ALA A 483 -24.51 -5.07 -12.80
N ILE A 484 -24.53 -3.86 -13.38
CA ILE A 484 -25.69 -2.96 -13.32
C ILE A 484 -26.85 -3.51 -14.14
N ASP A 485 -26.60 -4.04 -15.33
CA ASP A 485 -27.62 -4.56 -16.24
C ASP A 485 -28.22 -5.88 -15.74
N GLY A 486 -27.44 -6.68 -14.99
CA GLY A 486 -27.91 -7.89 -14.32
C GLY A 486 -29.00 -7.66 -13.26
N VAL A 487 -29.19 -6.43 -12.78
CA VAL A 487 -30.25 -6.06 -11.81
C VAL A 487 -31.63 -5.90 -12.49
N GLY A 488 -31.68 -5.79 -13.82
CA GLY A 488 -32.94 -5.65 -14.58
C GLY A 488 -33.46 -4.21 -14.65
N SER A 489 -34.75 -4.01 -14.33
CA SER A 489 -35.50 -2.76 -14.60
C SER A 489 -34.75 -1.48 -14.20
N VAL A 490 -34.77 -0.50 -15.11
CA VAL A 490 -34.19 0.84 -14.95
C VAL A 490 -34.76 1.58 -13.73
N GLU A 491 -35.98 1.22 -13.28
CA GLU A 491 -36.67 1.83 -12.14
C GLU A 491 -36.01 1.51 -10.78
N ASN A 492 -35.18 0.47 -10.69
CA ASN A 492 -34.54 0.04 -9.44
C ASN A 492 -33.23 0.79 -9.14
N VAL A 493 -33.28 2.13 -9.13
CA VAL A 493 -32.12 3.05 -8.96
C VAL A 493 -31.25 2.70 -7.74
N SER A 494 -31.88 2.37 -6.60
CA SER A 494 -31.18 2.03 -5.36
C SER A 494 -30.38 0.73 -5.47
N GLN A 495 -30.93 -0.28 -6.14
CA GLN A 495 -30.29 -1.58 -6.30
C GLN A 495 -29.13 -1.50 -7.31
N ARG A 496 -29.34 -0.80 -8.43
CA ARG A 496 -28.30 -0.52 -9.44
C ARG A 496 -27.11 0.25 -8.83
N SER A 497 -27.40 1.31 -8.07
CA SER A 497 -26.38 2.08 -7.34
C SER A 497 -25.58 1.21 -6.35
N ARG A 498 -26.26 0.30 -5.63
CA ARG A 498 -25.61 -0.61 -4.68
C ARG A 498 -24.69 -1.62 -5.36
N VAL A 499 -25.12 -2.19 -6.49
CA VAL A 499 -24.31 -3.15 -7.25
C VAL A 499 -23.13 -2.47 -7.93
N GLY A 500 -23.33 -1.32 -8.60
CA GLY A 500 -22.23 -0.53 -9.16
C GLY A 500 -21.19 -0.15 -8.10
N SER A 501 -21.64 0.34 -6.94
CA SER A 501 -20.74 0.65 -5.82
C SER A 501 -19.94 -0.56 -5.32
N ARG A 502 -20.52 -1.77 -5.37
CA ARG A 502 -19.83 -3.01 -4.98
C ARG A 502 -18.71 -3.34 -5.97
N VAL A 503 -18.98 -3.26 -7.28
CA VAL A 503 -17.95 -3.53 -8.31
C VAL A 503 -16.79 -2.54 -8.20
N PHE A 504 -17.07 -1.23 -8.04
CA PHE A 504 -16.02 -0.24 -7.79
C PHE A 504 -15.23 -0.51 -6.50
N ARG A 505 -15.84 -1.10 -5.47
CA ARG A 505 -15.12 -1.49 -4.26
C ARG A 505 -14.16 -2.64 -4.51
N ILE A 506 -14.58 -3.66 -5.28
CA ILE A 506 -13.72 -4.80 -5.68
C ILE A 506 -12.55 -4.29 -6.53
N TRP A 507 -12.84 -3.45 -7.53
CA TRP A 507 -11.80 -2.85 -8.36
C TRP A 507 -10.79 -2.04 -7.55
N ARG A 508 -11.25 -1.23 -6.57
CA ARG A 508 -10.35 -0.44 -5.72
C ARG A 508 -9.58 -1.25 -4.66
N SER A 509 -9.97 -2.48 -4.34
CA SER A 509 -9.21 -3.32 -3.40
C SER A 509 -8.08 -4.03 -4.12
N ASP A 510 -8.42 -5.05 -4.91
CA ASP A 510 -7.47 -6.10 -5.31
C ASP A 510 -7.22 -6.08 -6.81
N THR A 511 -8.25 -5.90 -7.64
CA THR A 511 -8.12 -5.94 -9.10
C THR A 511 -7.19 -4.83 -9.60
N LEU A 512 -7.37 -3.60 -9.14
CA LEU A 512 -6.48 -2.48 -9.51
C LEU A 512 -5.06 -2.71 -9.02
N ASP A 513 -4.89 -3.21 -7.80
CA ASP A 513 -3.55 -3.41 -7.21
C ASP A 513 -2.78 -4.48 -7.99
N SER A 514 -3.40 -5.63 -8.26
CA SER A 514 -2.81 -6.69 -9.08
C SER A 514 -2.45 -6.16 -10.48
N HIS A 515 -3.40 -5.52 -11.16
CA HIS A 515 -3.19 -5.05 -12.53
C HIS A 515 -2.06 -4.01 -12.62
N LEU A 516 -2.03 -3.02 -11.73
CA LEU A 516 -0.97 -2.00 -11.73
C LEU A 516 0.40 -2.57 -11.32
N ARG A 517 0.44 -3.54 -10.39
CA ARG A 517 1.68 -4.23 -10.03
C ARG A 517 2.23 -5.07 -11.18
N ASP A 518 1.36 -5.79 -11.89
CA ASP A 518 1.76 -6.63 -13.02
C ASP A 518 2.34 -5.77 -14.15
N LEU A 519 1.68 -4.66 -14.48
CA LEU A 519 2.19 -3.69 -15.46
C LEU A 519 3.48 -3.04 -15.01
N GLY A 520 3.52 -2.50 -13.79
CA GLY A 520 4.72 -1.86 -13.26
C GLY A 520 5.90 -2.82 -13.29
N SER A 521 5.68 -4.08 -12.93
CA SER A 521 6.71 -5.13 -12.94
C SER A 521 7.17 -5.48 -14.37
N LYS A 522 6.24 -5.62 -15.31
CA LYS A 522 6.56 -5.89 -16.73
C LYS A 522 7.45 -4.79 -17.31
N TYR A 523 7.08 -3.52 -17.13
CA TYR A 523 7.85 -2.40 -17.69
C TYR A 523 9.15 -2.12 -16.93
N TYR A 524 9.18 -2.39 -15.62
CA TYR A 524 10.43 -2.41 -14.85
C TYR A 524 11.41 -3.44 -15.40
N GLN A 525 10.96 -4.68 -15.64
CA GLN A 525 11.79 -5.73 -16.21
C GLN A 525 12.26 -5.39 -17.63
N GLN A 526 11.39 -4.79 -18.44
CA GLN A 526 11.75 -4.33 -19.78
C GLN A 526 12.84 -3.25 -19.72
N GLY A 527 12.68 -2.22 -18.88
CA GLY A 527 13.68 -1.15 -18.71
C GLY A 527 15.01 -1.66 -18.16
N LEU A 528 14.97 -2.59 -17.22
CA LEU A 528 16.15 -3.28 -16.70
C LEU A 528 16.87 -4.06 -17.81
N ALA A 529 16.15 -4.89 -18.55
CA ALA A 529 16.71 -5.74 -19.60
C ALA A 529 17.28 -4.94 -20.78
N GLU A 530 16.57 -3.90 -21.24
CA GLU A 530 17.04 -3.02 -22.31
C GLU A 530 18.31 -2.27 -21.91
N SER A 531 18.37 -1.77 -20.66
CA SER A 531 19.53 -1.04 -20.15
C SER A 531 20.75 -1.94 -19.95
N LEU A 532 20.56 -3.15 -19.43
CA LEU A 532 21.65 -4.12 -19.29
C LEU A 532 22.20 -4.59 -20.65
N ARG A 533 21.31 -4.74 -21.65
CA ARG A 533 21.71 -5.05 -23.03
C ARG A 533 22.57 -3.94 -23.62
N GLU A 534 22.19 -2.68 -23.42
CA GLU A 534 22.97 -1.51 -23.87
C GLU A 534 24.34 -1.43 -23.16
N ALA A 535 24.40 -1.84 -21.89
CA ALA A 535 25.65 -1.91 -21.13
C ALA A 535 26.58 -3.07 -21.56
N GLY A 536 26.15 -3.93 -22.48
CA GLY A 536 26.90 -5.09 -22.96
C GLY A 536 26.92 -6.28 -21.98
N VAL A 537 26.04 -6.27 -20.97
CA VAL A 537 25.91 -7.38 -20.02
C VAL A 537 25.06 -8.47 -20.67
N SER A 538 25.66 -9.62 -20.94
CA SER A 538 24.95 -10.74 -21.57
C SER A 538 23.86 -11.26 -20.63
N GLU A 539 22.65 -11.43 -21.18
CA GLU A 539 21.40 -11.85 -20.51
C GLU A 539 21.54 -13.12 -19.65
N ALA A 540 22.56 -13.95 -19.91
CA ALA A 540 22.88 -15.16 -19.14
C ALA A 540 23.29 -14.92 -17.67
N MET A 541 23.69 -13.69 -17.30
CA MET A 541 23.99 -13.33 -15.89
C MET A 541 22.77 -12.85 -15.10
N VAL A 542 21.70 -12.43 -15.79
CA VAL A 542 20.45 -12.07 -15.16
C VAL A 542 19.59 -13.33 -15.15
N GLY A 543 19.85 -14.22 -14.19
CA GLY A 543 19.02 -15.41 -14.01
C GLY A 543 17.54 -15.02 -13.97
N PRO A 544 16.63 -15.83 -14.53
CA PRO A 544 15.20 -15.52 -14.53
C PRO A 544 14.71 -15.41 -13.08
N ALA A 545 14.62 -14.19 -12.58
CA ALA A 545 13.98 -13.86 -11.32
C ALA A 545 12.48 -14.16 -11.48
N GLY A 546 12.07 -15.40 -11.24
CA GLY A 546 10.67 -15.78 -11.23
C GLY A 546 10.25 -17.10 -11.89
N GLN A 547 11.14 -18.06 -12.15
CA GLN A 547 10.70 -19.47 -12.20
C GLN A 547 11.02 -20.13 -10.85
N THR A 548 10.17 -19.82 -9.87
CA THR A 548 10.02 -20.66 -8.68
C THR A 548 9.65 -22.07 -9.13
N ARG A 549 10.40 -23.04 -8.62
CA ARG A 549 10.19 -24.48 -8.85
C ARG A 549 9.29 -25.05 -7.77
#